data_AF-A0A6A8FJ55-F1
#
_entry.id   AF-A0A6A8FJ55-F1
#
_cell.length_a   1.000
_cell.length_b   1.000
_cell.length_c   1.000
_cell.angle_alpha   90.00
_cell.angle_beta   90.00
_cell.angle_gamma   90.00
#
_symmetry.space_group_name_H-M   'P 1'
#
loop_
_entity.id
_entity.type
_entity.pdbx_description
1 polymer ?
#
loop_
_entity_poly.entity_id
_entity_poly.type
_entity_poly.pdbx_seq_one_letter_code
_entity_poly.pdbx_strand_id
1 'polypeptide(L)' 'MKKFNGRVVLITGGSSGIGKQVAIDFANNGARAVIFVARSERSLRGSKFSSAGNYGSILF' A
#
# COMPACT_ATOMS: atom_id res chain seq x y z
N MET A 1 -12.59 -16.33 3.24
CA MET A 1 -11.13 -16.10 3.13
C MET A 1 -10.89 -14.79 2.40
N LYS A 2 -9.99 -13.92 2.87
CA LYS A 2 -9.64 -12.69 2.12
C LYS A 2 -8.80 -13.05 0.88
N LYS A 3 -9.07 -12.40 -0.25
CA LYS A 3 -8.53 -12.77 -1.58
C LYS A 3 -7.00 -12.75 -1.66
N PHE A 4 -6.34 -11.86 -0.91
CA PHE A 4 -4.89 -11.67 -0.97
C PHE A 4 -4.17 -12.10 0.31
N ASN A 5 -4.80 -12.97 1.12
CA ASN A 5 -4.25 -13.42 2.38
C ASN A 5 -2.82 -13.97 2.22
N GLY A 6 -1.85 -13.42 2.94
CA GLY A 6 -0.45 -13.87 2.93
C GLY A 6 0.36 -13.45 1.70
N ARG A 7 -0.21 -12.69 0.76
CA ARG A 7 0.47 -12.26 -0.47
C ARG A 7 1.25 -10.96 -0.28
N VAL A 8 2.31 -10.78 -1.05
CA VAL A 8 3.07 -9.52 -1.15
C VAL A 8 2.70 -8.86 -2.47
N VAL A 9 2.45 -7.56 -2.45
CA VAL A 9 1.96 -6.80 -3.62
C VAL A 9 2.87 -5.61 -3.90
N LEU A 10 3.25 -5.42 -5.16
CA LEU A 10 4.00 -4.24 -5.64
C LEU A 10 3.08 -3.39 -6.54
N ILE A 11 3.02 -2.08 -6.28
CA ILE A 11 2.18 -1.14 -7.02
C ILE A 11 3.04 0.00 -7.59
N THR A 12 2.97 0.20 -8.90
CA THR A 12 3.54 1.38 -9.55
C THR A 12 2.59 2.56 -9.47
N GLY A 13 3.07 3.73 -9.01
CA GLY A 13 2.25 4.93 -8.86
C GLY A 13 1.35 4.93 -7.62
N GLY A 14 1.71 4.20 -6.56
CA GLY A 14 0.87 4.02 -5.37
C GLY A 14 0.81 5.20 -4.39
N SER A 15 1.54 6.30 -4.65
CA SER A 15 1.59 7.45 -3.74
C SER A 15 0.32 8.32 -3.73
N SER A 16 -0.55 8.21 -4.74
CA SER A 16 -1.72 9.09 -4.89
C SER A 16 -2.84 8.46 -5.72
N GLY A 17 -4.03 9.10 -5.71
CA GLY A 17 -5.15 8.76 -6.57
C GLY A 17 -5.54 7.29 -6.51
N ILE A 18 -5.74 6.67 -7.68
CA ILE A 18 -6.14 5.26 -7.79
C ILE A 18 -5.09 4.34 -7.19
N GLY A 19 -3.80 4.55 -7.47
CA GLY A 19 -2.73 3.69 -6.94
C GLY A 19 -2.71 3.65 -5.40
N LYS A 20 -3.02 4.79 -4.76
CA LYS A 20 -3.17 4.88 -3.31
C LYS A 20 -4.36 4.04 -2.82
N GLN A 21 -5.52 4.15 -3.47
CA GLN A 21 -6.70 3.39 -3.07
C GLN A 21 -6.48 1.89 -3.27
N VAL A 22 -5.85 1.49 -4.37
CA VAL A 22 -5.47 0.11 -4.64
C VAL A 22 -4.56 -0.44 -3.52
N ALA A 23 -3.58 0.32 -3.05
CA ALA A 23 -2.73 -0.08 -1.93
C ALA A 23 -3.52 -0.34 -0.64
N ILE A 24 -4.48 0.53 -0.33
CA ILE A 24 -5.38 0.38 0.82
C ILE A 24 -6.26 -0.85 0.67
N ASP A 25 -6.83 -1.08 -0.51
CA ASP A 25 -7.72 -2.20 -0.78
C ASP A 25 -6.97 -3.54 -0.67
N PHE A 26 -5.73 -3.63 -1.15
CA PHE A 26 -4.90 -4.83 -0.98
C PHE A 26 -4.60 -5.11 0.50
N ALA A 27 -4.23 -4.09 1.27
CA ALA A 27 -4.00 -4.23 2.71
C ALA A 27 -5.28 -4.71 3.43
N ASN A 28 -6.43 -4.11 3.11
CA ASN A 28 -7.73 -4.51 3.67
C ASN A 28 -8.13 -5.93 3.26
N ASN A 29 -7.71 -6.41 2.08
CA ASN A 29 -7.92 -7.76 1.58
C ASN A 29 -6.82 -8.77 2.00
N GLY A 30 -6.09 -8.46 3.07
CA GLY A 30 -5.22 -9.42 3.77
C GLY A 30 -3.85 -9.62 3.13
N ALA A 31 -3.43 -8.72 2.24
CA ALA A 31 -2.04 -8.71 1.81
C ALA A 31 -1.11 -8.64 3.03
N ARG A 32 -0.11 -9.53 3.06
CA ARG A 32 0.94 -9.54 4.08
C ARG A 32 1.78 -8.27 4.03
N ALA A 33 2.03 -7.76 2.82
CA ALA A 33 2.73 -6.52 2.59
C ALA A 33 2.27 -5.86 1.28
N VAL A 34 2.25 -4.54 1.27
CA VAL A 34 2.02 -3.72 0.08
C VAL A 34 3.18 -2.75 -0.03
N ILE A 35 3.88 -2.80 -1.15
CA ILE A 35 5.01 -1.93 -1.49
C ILE A 35 4.55 -1.10 -2.68
N PHE A 36 4.88 0.19 -2.71
CA PHE A 36 4.57 1.00 -3.87
C PHE A 36 5.70 1.97 -4.23
N VAL A 37 5.79 2.27 -5.51
CA VAL A 37 6.79 3.19 -6.06
C VAL A 37 6.13 4.48 -6.54
N ALA A 38 6.89 5.57 -6.48
CA ALA A 38 6.49 6.87 -7.00
C ALA A 38 7.67 7.56 -7.68
N ARG A 39 7.38 8.57 -8.50
CA ARG A 39 8.38 9.31 -9.28
C ARG A 39 9.35 10.16 -8.46
N SER A 40 9.05 10.41 -7.19
CA SER A 40 9.91 11.21 -6.33
C SER A 40 9.74 10.81 -4.87
N GLU A 41 10.82 10.96 -4.10
CA GLU A 41 10.83 10.76 -2.67
C GLU A 41 9.82 11.68 -1.96
N ARG A 42 9.63 12.91 -2.45
CA ARG A 42 8.62 13.84 -1.91
C ARG A 42 7.21 13.25 -2.01
N SER A 43 6.89 12.59 -3.12
CA SER A 43 5.59 11.92 -3.30
C SER A 43 5.41 10.75 -2.34
N LEU A 44 6.49 10.01 -2.04
CA LEU A 44 6.47 8.93 -1.04
C LEU A 44 6.30 9.47 0.38
N ARG A 45 7.09 10.49 0.77
CA ARG A 45 7.02 11.10 2.11
C ARG A 45 5.69 11.80 2.39
N GLY A 46 5.11 12.42 1.35
CA GLY A 46 3.79 13.04 1.44
C GLY A 46 2.64 12.03 1.51
N SER A 47 2.87 10.79 1.11
CA SER A 47 1.86 9.73 1.14
C SER A 47 1.74 9.12 2.54
N LYS A 48 0.91 9.72 3.39
CA LYS A 48 0.49 9.13 4.67
C LYS A 48 -0.66 8.15 4.45
N PHE A 49 -0.55 6.98 5.07
CA PHE A 49 -1.56 5.93 5.05
C PHE A 49 -1.96 5.59 6.49
N SER A 50 -3.26 5.51 6.73
CA SER A 50 -3.82 4.93 7.94
C SER A 50 -4.56 3.67 7.51
N SER A 51 -3.93 2.52 7.67
CA SER A 51 -4.60 1.22 7.57
C SER A 51 -5.09 0.81 8.96
N ALA A 52 -6.35 0.40 9.08
CA ALA A 52 -6.99 0.02 10.34
C ALA A 52 -6.55 -1.37 10.87
N GLY A 53 -5.26 -1.70 10.77
CA GLY A 53 -4.72 -2.98 11.23
C GLY A 53 -3.21 -2.93 11.46
N ASN A 54 -2.68 -3.95 12.14
CA ASN A 54 -1.29 -4.12 12.60
C ASN A 54 -0.19 -4.12 11.51
N TYR A 55 -0.49 -3.64 10.29
CA TYR A 55 0.47 -3.53 9.20
C TYR A 55 1.25 -2.23 9.38
N GLY A 56 2.20 -2.28 10.32
CA GLY A 56 3.15 -1.20 10.56
C GLY A 56 3.81 -0.78 9.25
N SER A 57 3.78 0.53 9.01
CA SER A 57 4.49 1.26 7.95
C SER A 57 4.61 0.52 6.61
N ILE A 58 3.83 0.96 5.61
CA ILE A 58 4.12 0.60 4.22
C ILE A 58 5.59 0.95 3.95
N LEU A 59 6.42 -0.09 3.78
CA LEU A 59 7.83 0.08 3.48
C LEU A 59 7.96 0.58 2.04
N PHE A 60 8.70 1.68 1.92
CA PHE A 60 9.10 2.32 0.67
C PHE A 60 10.31 1.62 0.07
#